data_AF-A0A7C5CWU8-F1
#
_entry.id   AF-A0A7C5CWU8-F1
#
_cell.length_a   1.000
_cell.length_b   1.000
_cell.length_c   1.000
_cell.angle_alpha   90.00
_cell.angle_beta   90.00
_cell.angle_gamma   90.00
#
_symmetry.space_group_name_H-M   'P 1'
#
loop_
_entity.id
_entity.type
_entity.pdbx_description
1 polymer ?
#
loop_
_entity_poly.entity_id
_entity_poly.type
_entity_poly.pdbx_seq_one_letter_code
_entity_poly.pdbx_strand_id
1 'polypeptide(L)'
;MPSYPRCEEDFRSDRYWMGPVWANMNWIVYEGLKRYGYHHKALDIKESMLKLVSRYGFYEYFDPIKNKGCGAKDFSWTAALTIAMCCD
;
A
#
# COMPACT_ATOMS: atom_id res chain seq x y z
N MET A 1 2.97 -3.30 -2.45
CA MET A 1 3.93 -3.15 -3.57
C MET A 1 4.65 -1.80 -3.48
N PRO A 2 6.00 -1.77 -3.57
CA PRO A 2 6.81 -0.54 -3.67
C PRO A 2 6.45 0.30 -4.91
N SER A 3 6.55 1.62 -4.82
CA SER A 3 6.28 2.54 -5.94
C SER A 3 7.42 2.62 -6.96
N TYR A 4 8.61 2.14 -6.61
CA TYR A 4 9.81 2.14 -7.45
C TYR A 4 10.51 0.78 -7.39
N PRO A 5 11.14 0.30 -8.47
CA PRO A 5 11.83 -0.99 -8.46
C PRO A 5 12.97 -1.01 -7.44
N ARG A 6 13.01 -2.06 -6.61
CA ARG A 6 14.02 -2.20 -5.54
C ARG A 6 15.44 -2.49 -6.05
N CYS A 7 15.57 -2.95 -7.29
CA CYS A 7 16.85 -3.30 -7.91
C CYS A 7 17.60 -2.10 -8.49
N GLU A 8 16.97 -0.93 -8.53
CA GLU A 8 17.55 0.29 -9.09
C GLU A 8 18.33 1.07 -8.04
N GLU A 9 19.43 1.70 -8.46
CA GLU A 9 20.31 2.48 -7.58
C GLU A 9 19.58 3.67 -6.93
N ASP A 10 18.60 4.24 -7.63
CA ASP A 10 17.81 5.38 -7.16
C ASP A 10 16.67 5.02 -6.21
N PHE A 11 16.50 3.74 -5.87
CA PHE A 11 15.50 3.32 -4.90
C PHE A 11 15.76 3.96 -3.52
N ARG A 12 14.72 4.56 -2.95
CA ARG A 12 14.74 5.19 -1.62
C ARG A 12 13.50 4.76 -0.85
N SER A 13 13.67 3.86 0.13
CA SER A 13 12.57 3.15 0.81
C SER A 13 11.57 4.06 1.54
N ASP A 14 11.98 5.24 1.99
CA ASP A 14 11.14 6.20 2.72
C ASP A 14 10.90 7.52 1.98
N ARG A 15 11.33 7.64 0.72
CA ARG A 15 11.25 8.90 -0.03
C ARG A 15 10.12 8.89 -1.06
N TYR A 16 8.95 9.32 -0.62
CA TYR A 16 7.80 9.66 -1.46
C TYR A 16 7.50 8.61 -2.55
N TRP A 17 7.56 8.96 -3.84
CA TRP A 17 7.29 8.03 -4.94
C TRP A 17 8.49 7.20 -5.40
N MET A 18 9.66 7.32 -4.75
CA MET A 18 10.89 6.62 -5.16
C MET A 18 11.14 5.32 -4.41
N GLY A 19 10.10 4.70 -3.84
CA GLY A 19 10.24 3.39 -3.19
C GLY A 19 9.11 2.99 -2.25
N PRO A 20 8.53 3.87 -1.42
CA PRO A 20 7.48 3.51 -0.49
C PRO A 20 6.28 2.77 -1.07
N VAL A 21 5.54 2.10 -0.20
CA VAL A 21 4.26 1.46 -0.50
C VAL A 21 3.14 2.46 -0.29
N TRP A 22 2.26 2.62 -1.28
CA TRP A 22 1.16 3.58 -1.24
C TRP A 22 -0.20 2.88 -1.25
N ALA A 23 -1.12 3.32 -0.37
CA ALA A 23 -2.43 2.69 -0.22
C ALA A 23 -3.28 2.76 -1.51
N ASN A 24 -3.31 3.93 -2.16
CA ASN A 24 -4.03 4.15 -3.41
C ASN A 24 -3.54 3.25 -4.56
N MET A 25 -2.22 3.11 -4.73
CA MET A 25 -1.67 2.23 -5.76
C MET A 25 -2.00 0.76 -5.50
N ASN A 26 -1.89 0.31 -4.25
CA ASN A 26 -2.23 -1.07 -3.90
C ASN A 26 -3.74 -1.31 -4.08
N TRP A 27 -4.60 -0.33 -3.78
CA TRP A 27 -6.04 -0.44 -4.04
C TRP A 27 -6.38 -0.52 -5.53
N ILE A 28 -5.75 0.30 -6.39
CA ILE A 28 -5.96 0.22 -7.84
C ILE A 28 -5.54 -1.17 -8.38
N VAL A 29 -4.39 -1.68 -7.94
CA VAL A 29 -3.91 -3.02 -8.33
C VAL A 29 -4.85 -4.11 -7.83
N TYR A 30 -5.33 -4.00 -6.58
CA TYR A 30 -6.31 -4.90 -6.00
C TYR A 30 -7.59 -4.99 -6.85
N GLU A 31 -8.19 -3.84 -7.17
CA GLU A 31 -9.39 -3.75 -8.01
C GLU A 31 -9.15 -4.32 -9.41
N GLY A 32 -8.01 -4.02 -10.03
CA GLY A 32 -7.62 -4.59 -11.31
C GLY A 32 -7.53 -6.12 -11.25
N LEU A 33 -6.83 -6.67 -10.26
CA LEU A 33 -6.70 -8.12 -10.08
C LEU A 33 -8.07 -8.79 -9.91
N LYS A 34 -8.98 -8.22 -9.12
CA LYS A 34 -10.35 -8.72 -8.98
C LYS A 34 -11.09 -8.75 -10.31
N ARG A 35 -11.08 -7.63 -11.04
CA ARG A 35 -11.80 -7.49 -12.32
C ARG A 35 -11.36 -8.49 -13.38
N TYR A 36 -10.09 -8.91 -13.34
CA TYR A 36 -9.52 -9.88 -14.27
C TYR A 36 -9.51 -11.33 -13.74
N GLY A 37 -10.20 -11.62 -12.63
CA GLY A 37 -10.33 -12.99 -12.11
C GLY A 37 -9.13 -13.50 -11.29
N TYR A 38 -8.15 -12.65 -10.99
CA TYR A 38 -6.98 -13.01 -10.17
C TYR A 38 -7.28 -12.89 -8.67
N HIS A 39 -8.33 -13.57 -8.20
CA HIS A 39 -8.89 -13.39 -6.85
C HIS A 39 -7.87 -13.66 -5.73
N HIS A 40 -7.05 -14.70 -5.84
CA HIS A 40 -6.03 -15.00 -4.83
C HIS A 40 -5.00 -13.88 -4.70
N LYS A 41 -4.47 -13.37 -5.83
CA LYS A 41 -3.52 -12.25 -5.82
C LYS A 41 -4.16 -10.97 -5.29
N ALA A 42 -5.43 -10.73 -5.60
CA ALA A 42 -6.17 -9.61 -5.04
C ALA A 42 -6.25 -9.72 -3.51
N LEU A 43 -6.59 -10.91 -3.00
CA LEU A 43 -6.64 -11.16 -1.56
C LEU A 43 -5.30 -10.90 -0.88
N ASP A 44 -4.18 -11.33 -1.48
CA ASP A 44 -2.84 -11.08 -0.95
C ASP A 44 -2.54 -9.57 -0.79
N ILE A 45 -2.94 -8.76 -1.77
CA ILE A 45 -2.78 -7.29 -1.72
C ILE A 45 -3.65 -6.69 -0.62
N LYS A 46 -4.93 -7.08 -0.55
CA LYS A 46 -5.88 -6.62 0.49
C LYS A 46 -5.33 -6.92 1.88
N GLU A 47 -4.96 -8.18 2.14
CA GLU A 47 -4.45 -8.57 3.45
C GLU A 47 -3.15 -7.85 3.82
N SER A 48 -2.22 -7.73 2.88
CA SER A 48 -0.95 -7.03 3.13
C SER A 48 -1.19 -5.56 3.49
N MET A 49 -2.11 -4.90 2.80
CA MET A 49 -2.45 -3.50 3.06
C MET A 49 -3.15 -3.33 4.41
N LEU A 50 -4.13 -4.19 4.74
CA LEU A 50 -4.81 -4.16 6.03
C LEU A 50 -3.85 -4.45 7.20
N LYS A 51 -2.88 -5.37 7.01
CA LYS A 51 -1.81 -5.64 7.99
C LYS A 51 -0.93 -4.41 8.22
N LEU A 52 -0.56 -3.68 7.17
CA LEU A 52 0.22 -2.43 7.29
C LEU A 52 -0.52 -1.36 8.10
N VAL A 53 -1.79 -1.10 7.74
CA VAL A 53 -2.60 -0.07 8.41
C VAL A 53 -2.90 -0.46 9.85
N SER A 54 -3.23 -1.73 10.11
CA SER A 54 -3.45 -2.23 11.47
C SER A 54 -2.21 -2.06 12.37
N ARG A 55 -1.02 -2.28 11.83
CA ARG A 55 0.23 -2.21 12.59
C ARG A 55 0.77 -0.79 12.77
N TYR A 56 0.65 0.05 11.75
CA TYR A 56 1.32 1.35 11.69
C TYR A 56 0.36 2.55 11.71
N GLY A 57 -0.94 2.34 11.57
CA GLY A 57 -1.94 3.40 11.44
C GLY A 57 -2.05 3.95 10.01
N PHE A 58 -2.86 5.01 9.87
CA PHE A 58 -3.20 5.59 8.57
C PHE A 58 -2.16 6.62 8.14
N TYR A 59 -1.08 6.16 7.51
CA TYR A 59 -0.05 7.04 6.94
C TYR A 59 -0.21 7.23 5.43
N GLU A 60 0.38 8.30 4.90
CA GLU A 60 0.39 8.62 3.47
C GLU A 60 1.04 7.50 2.64
N TYR A 61 2.17 6.99 3.11
CA TYR A 61 2.90 5.85 2.52
C TYR A 61 3.71 5.09 3.58
N PHE A 62 4.20 3.89 3.23
CA PHE A 62 4.86 2.98 4.17
C PHE A 62 6.23 2.56 3.63
N ASP A 63 7.25 2.55 4.50
CA ASP A 63 8.59 2.08 4.14
C ASP A 63 8.60 0.54 4.04
N PRO A 64 8.90 -0.06 2.86
CA PRO A 64 8.87 -1.51 2.64
C PRO A 64 10.06 -2.27 3.25
N ILE A 65 11.07 -1.56 3.79
CA ILE A 65 12.27 -2.15 4.40
C ILE A 65 12.21 -1.99 5.91
N LYS A 66 12.05 -0.76 6.39
CA LYS A 66 12.06 -0.43 7.83
C LYS A 66 10.73 -0.72 8.50
N ASN A 67 9.69 -1.03 7.72
CA ASN A 67 8.33 -1.29 8.19
C ASN A 67 7.83 -0.19 9.15
N LYS A 68 7.62 1.01 8.62
CA LYS A 68 7.07 2.16 9.34
C LYS A 68 6.14 2.98 8.45
N GLY A 69 5.22 3.72 9.06
CA GLY A 69 4.48 4.79 8.38
C GLY A 69 5.38 5.99 8.09
N CYS A 70 5.20 6.61 6.93
CA CYS A 70 5.95 7.75 6.45
C CYS A 70 5.00 8.81 5.86
N GLY A 71 5.52 10.04 5.67
CA GLY A 71 4.70 11.16 5.21
C GLY A 71 3.73 11.64 6.27
N ALA A 72 2.57 12.15 5.84
CA ALA A 72 1.54 12.61 6.76
C ALA A 72 0.86 11.45 7.52
N LYS A 73 0.61 11.68 8.82
CA LYS A 73 -0.20 10.81 9.68
C LYS A 73 -1.69 11.14 9.53
N ASP A 74 -2.56 10.18 9.84
CA ASP A 74 -4.03 10.28 9.78
C ASP A 74 -4.51 10.66 8.37
N PHE A 75 -3.89 10.05 7.37
CA PHE A 75 -4.07 10.41 5.97
C PHE A 75 -5.40 9.88 5.40
N SER A 76 -6.20 10.79 4.83
CA SER A 76 -7.61 10.52 4.51
C SER A 76 -7.83 9.42 3.48
N TRP A 77 -7.05 9.35 2.39
CA TRP A 77 -7.23 8.24 1.43
C TRP A 77 -6.90 6.90 2.06
N THR A 78 -6.02 6.85 3.07
CA THR A 78 -5.53 5.58 3.60
C THR A 78 -6.66 4.99 4.42
N ALA A 79 -7.30 5.83 5.25
CA ALA A 79 -8.53 5.48 5.94
C ALA A 79 -9.66 5.10 4.98
N ALA A 80 -9.95 5.92 3.97
CA ALA A 80 -11.04 5.68 3.03
C ALA A 80 -10.89 4.35 2.26
N LEU A 81 -9.69 4.06 1.79
CA LEU A 81 -9.41 2.83 1.03
C LEU A 81 -9.36 1.60 1.94
N THR A 82 -8.92 1.74 3.19
CA THR A 82 -9.06 0.68 4.20
C THR A 82 -10.52 0.33 4.44
N ILE A 83 -11.40 1.33 4.59
CA ILE A 83 -12.84 1.09 4.71
C ILE A 83 -13.37 0.36 3.47
N ALA A 84 -13.03 0.85 2.27
CA ALA A 84 -13.46 0.23 1.02
C ALA A 84 -13.05 -1.25 0.95
N MET A 85 -11.80 -1.59 1.26
CA MET A 85 -11.34 -2.98 1.26
C MET A 85 -11.99 -3.83 2.35
N CYS A 86 -12.34 -3.29 3.51
CA CYS A 86 -13.01 -4.04 4.58
C CYS A 86 -14.48 -4.36 4.25
N CYS A 87 -15.14 -3.54 3.45
CA CYS A 87 -16.55 -3.70 3.07
C CYS A 87 -16.78 -4.60 1.85
N ASP A 88 -15.71 -5.10 1.25
CA ASP A 88 -15.66 -5.83 -0.02
C ASP A 88 -15.48 -7.34 0.21
#